data_AF-A0A7J9ECF3-F1
#
_entry.id   AF-A0A7J9ECF3-F1
#
_cell.length_a   1.000
_cell.length_b   1.000
_cell.length_c   1.000
_cell.angle_alpha   90.00
_cell.angle_beta   90.00
_cell.angle_gamma   90.00
#
_symmetry.space_group_name_H-M   'P 1'
#
loop_
_entity.id
_entity.type
_entity.pdbx_description
1 polymer ?
#
loop_
_entity_poly.entity_id
_entity_poly.type
_entity_poly.pdbx_seq_one_letter_code
_entity_poly.pdbx_strand_id
1 'polypeptide(L)'
;TKTPEYHGWQSKRLKDNIPEPNHENGQSIEEHLRVVPSELEIIKQDFEKRNAELEKNIEQMEAEKMNLRLDAYVQKLEAERLRKGKIKAEEDLDSLKMDYTKLRLSMRTAGLGKTSEHWREEIQEERNKTDRWEKRFQQN
;
A
#
# COMPACT_ATOMS: atom_id res chain seq x y z
N THR A 1 39.34 101.42 -0.61
CA THR A 1 40.47 100.66 -0.02
C THR A 1 39.88 99.54 0.82
N LYS A 2 39.91 98.29 0.32
CA LYS A 2 39.40 97.13 1.06
C LYS A 2 40.45 96.72 2.10
N THR A 3 40.04 96.63 3.35
CA THR A 3 40.86 96.33 4.53
C THR A 3 41.44 94.90 4.43
N PRO A 4 42.77 94.72 4.46
CA PRO A 4 43.44 93.41 4.38
C PRO A 4 43.01 92.40 5.47
N GLU A 5 42.54 92.92 6.61
CA GLU A 5 42.11 92.13 7.76
C GLU A 5 40.89 91.25 7.47
N TYR A 6 39.99 91.70 6.58
CA TYR A 6 38.79 90.92 6.25
C TYR A 6 39.13 89.61 5.53
N HIS A 7 40.10 89.62 4.62
CA HIS A 7 40.52 88.43 3.88
C HIS A 7 41.30 87.43 4.74
N GLY A 8 42.07 87.92 5.72
CA GLY A 8 42.73 87.06 6.72
C GLY A 8 41.73 86.34 7.62
N TRP A 9 40.68 87.05 8.05
CA TRP A 9 39.62 86.48 8.88
C TRP A 9 38.78 85.43 8.14
N GLN A 10 38.51 85.66 6.85
CA GLN A 10 37.76 84.72 6.00
C GLN A 10 38.56 83.42 5.73
N SER A 11 39.86 83.53 5.50
CA SER A 11 40.75 82.38 5.22
C SER A 11 40.92 81.46 6.43
N LYS A 12 40.84 82.01 7.66
CA LYS A 12 40.95 81.24 8.89
C LYS A 12 39.71 80.36 9.11
N ARG A 13 38.50 80.92 8.94
CA ARG A 13 37.24 80.17 9.06
C ARG A 13 37.05 79.08 8.00
N LEU A 14 37.59 79.24 6.80
CA LEU A 14 37.46 78.23 5.75
C LEU A 14 38.25 76.95 6.06
N LYS A 15 39.37 77.05 6.81
CA LYS A 15 40.16 75.89 7.24
C LYS A 15 39.60 75.20 8.48
N ASP A 16 38.90 75.94 9.34
CA ASP A 16 38.34 75.43 10.59
C ASP A 16 36.98 74.69 10.41
N ASN A 17 36.39 74.73 9.21
CA ASN A 17 35.09 74.12 8.90
C ASN A 17 35.17 72.80 8.12
N ILE A 18 36.35 72.21 7.95
CA ILE A 18 36.47 70.82 7.49
C ILE A 18 36.47 69.98 8.75
N PRO A 19 35.37 69.29 9.10
CA PRO A 19 35.40 68.35 10.21
C PRO A 19 36.42 67.27 9.84
N GLU A 20 37.42 67.06 10.69
CA GLU A 20 38.21 65.84 10.64
C GLU A 20 37.22 64.66 10.63
N PRO A 21 37.33 63.70 9.67
CA PRO A 21 36.43 62.57 9.67
C PRO A 21 36.76 61.73 10.91
N ASN A 22 36.00 61.93 11.99
CA ASN A 22 36.14 61.18 13.23
C ASN A 22 36.10 59.69 12.90
N HIS A 23 37.27 59.06 13.02
CA HIS A 23 37.51 57.68 12.69
C HIS A 23 37.07 56.76 13.84
N GLU A 24 35.91 57.03 14.46
CA GLU A 24 35.44 56.28 15.64
C GLU A 24 34.07 55.61 15.47
N ASN A 25 33.35 55.85 14.36
CA ASN A 25 32.12 55.12 14.06
C ASN A 25 32.32 54.28 12.79
N GLY A 26 33.15 53.25 12.91
CA GLY A 26 33.39 52.24 11.87
C GLY A 26 32.19 51.31 11.58
N GLN A 27 30.96 51.73 11.93
CA GLN A 27 29.77 51.08 11.41
C GLN A 27 29.55 51.62 10.01
N SER A 28 29.86 50.80 9.00
CA SER A 28 29.63 51.16 7.60
C SER A 28 28.15 51.52 7.41
N ILE A 29 27.87 52.42 6.46
CA ILE A 29 26.50 52.69 6.00
C ILE A 29 25.76 51.38 5.66
N GLU A 30 26.49 50.36 5.22
CA GLU A 30 26.00 49.00 4.97
C GLU A 30 25.46 48.30 6.24
N GLU A 31 26.07 48.51 7.41
CA GLU A 31 25.59 47.98 8.69
C GLU A 31 24.29 48.69 9.16
N HIS A 32 24.14 49.99 8.84
CA HIS A 32 22.91 50.76 9.09
C HIS A 32 21.80 50.48 8.06
N LEU A 33 22.17 50.02 6.87
CA LEU A 33 21.27 49.55 5.81
C LEU A 33 20.95 48.06 5.94
N ARG A 34 21.37 47.40 7.01
CA ARG A 34 20.93 46.04 7.33
C ARG A 34 19.42 46.09 7.54
N VAL A 35 18.67 45.83 6.47
CA VAL A 35 17.21 45.87 6.42
C VAL A 35 16.72 44.80 7.39
N VAL A 36 16.40 45.19 8.62
CA VAL A 36 15.68 44.35 9.56
C VAL A 36 14.26 44.25 9.01
N PRO A 37 13.79 43.04 8.64
CA PRO A 37 12.43 42.88 8.16
C PRO A 37 11.46 43.39 9.23
N SER A 38 10.44 44.13 8.80
CA SER A 38 9.41 44.57 9.73
C SER A 38 8.67 43.36 10.30
N GLU A 39 8.10 43.50 11.51
CA GLU A 39 7.29 42.43 12.12
C GLU A 39 6.17 41.94 11.18
N LEU A 40 5.58 42.84 10.39
CA LEU A 40 4.57 42.51 9.38
C LEU A 40 5.13 41.67 8.23
N GLU A 41 6.35 41.95 7.79
CA GLU A 41 7.01 41.20 6.73
C GLU A 41 7.37 39.78 7.17
N ILE A 42 7.81 39.62 8.42
CA ILE A 42 8.06 38.31 9.04
C ILE A 42 6.75 37.52 9.13
N ILE A 43 5.67 38.14 9.66
CA ILE A 43 4.36 37.50 9.77
C ILE A 43 3.82 37.08 8.41
N LYS A 44 4.00 37.91 7.38
CA LYS A 44 3.59 37.61 6.01
C LYS A 44 4.32 36.37 5.46
N GLN A 45 5.64 36.32 5.59
CA GLN A 45 6.43 35.17 5.12
C GLN A 45 6.04 33.88 5.86
N ASP A 46 5.83 33.96 7.16
CA ASP A 46 5.37 32.84 7.98
C ASP A 46 3.98 32.33 7.56
N PHE A 47 3.08 33.25 7.20
CA PHE A 47 1.76 32.90 6.69
C PHE A 47 1.84 32.21 5.33
N GLU A 48 2.63 32.76 4.40
CA GLU A 48 2.86 32.17 3.08
C GLU A 48 3.45 30.76 3.19
N LYS A 49 4.43 30.56 4.09
CA LYS A 49 5.02 29.25 4.34
C LYS A 49 4.00 28.24 4.87
N ARG A 50 3.17 28.64 5.84
CA ARG A 50 2.11 27.76 6.38
C ARG A 50 1.06 27.43 5.33
N ASN A 51 0.70 28.38 4.46
CA ASN A 51 -0.23 28.11 3.36
C ASN A 51 0.34 27.08 2.37
N ALA A 52 1.60 27.23 1.95
CA ALA A 52 2.22 26.26 1.05
C ALA A 52 2.29 24.85 1.66
N GLU A 53 2.55 24.76 2.97
CA GLU A 53 2.53 23.48 3.68
C GLU A 53 1.12 22.87 3.73
N LEU A 54 0.09 23.68 3.97
CA LEU A 54 -1.30 23.23 3.97
C LEU A 54 -1.75 22.77 2.58
N GLU A 55 -1.40 23.49 1.51
CA GLU A 55 -1.70 23.08 0.13
C GLU A 55 -1.08 21.71 -0.18
N LYS A 56 0.21 21.52 0.16
CA LYS A 56 0.88 20.23 -0.01
C LYS A 56 0.20 19.11 0.77
N ASN A 57 -0.21 19.38 2.02
CA ASN A 57 -0.91 18.39 2.85
C ASN A 57 -2.29 18.04 2.28
N ILE A 58 -3.00 19.02 1.71
CA ILE A 58 -4.29 18.79 1.03
C ILE A 58 -4.08 17.89 -0.20
N GLU A 59 -3.11 18.20 -1.06
CA GLU A 59 -2.80 17.37 -2.23
C GLU A 59 -2.45 15.92 -1.84
N GLN A 60 -1.63 15.75 -0.80
CA GLN A 60 -1.28 14.42 -0.29
C GLN A 60 -2.52 13.67 0.21
N MET A 61 -3.37 14.31 1.01
CA MET A 61 -4.60 13.68 1.52
C MET A 61 -5.57 13.31 0.39
N GLU A 62 -5.67 14.12 -0.66
CA GLU A 62 -6.52 13.82 -1.82
C GLU A 62 -6.01 12.60 -2.58
N ALA A 63 -4.69 12.48 -2.76
CA ALA A 63 -4.06 11.31 -3.36
C ALA A 63 -4.27 10.05 -2.51
N GLU A 64 -4.05 10.14 -1.19
CA GLU A 64 -4.28 9.02 -0.26
C GLU A 64 -5.75 8.58 -0.26
N LYS A 65 -6.69 9.53 -0.26
CA LYS A 65 -8.12 9.25 -0.36
C LYS A 65 -8.48 8.53 -1.67
N MET A 66 -7.86 8.92 -2.80
CA MET A 66 -8.07 8.23 -4.07
C MET A 66 -7.54 6.79 -4.01
N ASN A 67 -6.35 6.58 -3.47
CA ASN A 67 -5.76 5.24 -3.31
C ASN A 67 -6.64 4.34 -2.45
N LEU A 68 -7.06 4.81 -1.28
CA LEU A 68 -7.94 4.06 -0.38
C LEU A 68 -9.27 3.68 -1.05
N ARG A 69 -9.83 4.56 -1.90
CA ARG A 69 -11.02 4.24 -2.69
C ARG A 69 -10.76 3.10 -3.66
N LEU A 70 -9.64 3.13 -4.38
CA LEU A 70 -9.26 2.07 -5.31
C LEU A 70 -9.06 0.74 -4.58
N ASP A 71 -8.36 0.74 -3.46
CA ASP A 71 -8.15 -0.46 -2.63
C ASP A 71 -9.48 -1.06 -2.17
N ALA A 72 -10.41 -0.23 -1.71
CA ALA A 72 -11.74 -0.68 -1.34
C ALA A 72 -12.51 -1.32 -2.51
N TYR A 73 -12.39 -0.75 -3.72
CA TYR A 73 -12.98 -1.35 -4.93
C TYR A 73 -12.34 -2.69 -5.29
N VAL A 74 -11.00 -2.80 -5.22
CA VAL A 74 -10.28 -4.05 -5.48
C VAL A 74 -10.70 -5.13 -4.49
N GLN A 75 -10.70 -4.83 -3.19
CA GLN A 75 -11.14 -5.78 -2.15
C GLN A 75 -12.57 -6.25 -2.37
N LYS A 76 -13.48 -5.34 -2.77
CA LYS A 76 -14.87 -5.70 -3.08
C LYS A 76 -14.95 -6.67 -4.27
N LEU A 77 -14.19 -6.42 -5.33
CA LEU A 77 -14.16 -7.30 -6.52
C LEU A 77 -13.57 -8.68 -6.19
N GLU A 78 -12.51 -8.73 -5.39
CA GLU A 78 -11.91 -9.99 -4.94
C GLU A 78 -12.88 -10.80 -4.09
N ALA A 79 -13.57 -10.16 -3.14
CA ALA A 79 -14.58 -10.81 -2.31
C ALA A 79 -15.74 -11.39 -3.16
N GLU A 80 -16.18 -10.67 -4.19
CA GLU A 80 -17.22 -11.16 -5.10
C GLU A 80 -16.73 -12.37 -5.91
N ARG A 81 -15.50 -12.32 -6.43
CA ARG A 81 -14.87 -13.45 -7.15
C ARG A 81 -14.76 -14.68 -6.26
N LEU A 82 -14.30 -14.52 -5.02
CA LEU A 82 -14.21 -15.60 -4.05
C LEU A 82 -15.58 -16.21 -3.73
N ARG A 83 -16.61 -15.37 -3.55
CA ARG A 83 -17.98 -15.84 -3.32
C ARG A 83 -18.49 -16.70 -4.49
N LYS A 84 -18.28 -16.26 -5.74
CA LYS A 84 -18.66 -17.02 -6.94
C LYS A 84 -17.90 -18.35 -7.01
N GLY A 85 -16.60 -18.34 -6.75
CA GLY A 85 -15.77 -19.54 -6.72
C GLY A 85 -16.24 -20.54 -5.66
N LYS A 86 -16.60 -20.06 -4.47
CA LYS A 86 -17.13 -20.89 -3.38
C LYS A 86 -18.44 -21.58 -3.77
N ILE A 87 -19.41 -20.83 -4.33
CA ILE A 87 -20.70 -21.39 -4.76
C ILE A 87 -20.48 -22.52 -5.78
N LYS A 88 -19.64 -22.27 -6.79
CA LYS A 88 -19.33 -23.29 -7.80
C LYS A 88 -18.67 -24.54 -7.19
N ALA A 89 -17.72 -24.36 -6.27
CA ALA A 89 -17.05 -25.47 -5.60
C ALA A 89 -18.02 -26.30 -4.72
N GLU A 90 -19.01 -25.65 -4.11
CA GLU A 90 -20.08 -26.32 -3.37
C GLU A 90 -20.98 -27.13 -4.31
N GLU A 91 -21.39 -26.57 -5.45
CA GLU A 91 -22.17 -27.28 -6.48
C GLU A 91 -21.40 -28.50 -7.03
N ASP A 92 -20.12 -28.33 -7.36
CA ASP A 92 -19.25 -29.41 -7.85
C ASP A 92 -19.09 -30.53 -6.80
N LEU A 93 -18.96 -30.16 -5.52
CA LEU A 93 -18.88 -31.11 -4.40
C LEU A 93 -20.18 -31.90 -4.22
N ASP A 94 -21.33 -31.23 -4.31
CA ASP A 94 -22.64 -31.88 -4.21
C ASP A 94 -22.87 -32.86 -5.36
N SER A 95 -22.51 -32.47 -6.59
CA SER A 95 -22.53 -33.37 -7.75
C SER A 95 -21.65 -34.60 -7.53
N LEU A 96 -20.40 -34.40 -7.10
CA LEU A 96 -19.46 -35.49 -6.84
C LEU A 96 -19.97 -36.44 -5.74
N LYS A 97 -20.59 -35.90 -4.70
CA LYS A 97 -21.20 -36.69 -3.63
C LYS A 97 -22.38 -37.54 -4.14
N MET A 98 -23.20 -36.98 -5.03
CA MET A 98 -24.28 -37.73 -5.68
C MET A 98 -23.72 -38.86 -6.55
N ASP A 99 -22.73 -38.56 -7.39
CA ASP A 99 -22.10 -39.55 -8.27
C ASP A 99 -21.43 -40.67 -7.48
N TYR A 100 -20.71 -40.33 -6.41
CA TYR A 100 -20.11 -41.31 -5.51
C TYR A 100 -21.15 -42.20 -4.85
N THR A 101 -22.26 -41.63 -4.37
CA THR A 101 -23.35 -42.40 -3.75
C THR A 101 -23.96 -43.37 -4.75
N LYS A 102 -24.20 -42.91 -5.99
CA LYS A 102 -24.72 -43.75 -7.07
C LYS A 102 -23.75 -44.87 -7.42
N LEU A 103 -22.46 -44.56 -7.60
CA LEU A 103 -21.43 -45.55 -7.86
C LEU A 103 -21.38 -46.63 -6.78
N ARG A 104 -21.40 -46.21 -5.50
CA ARG A 104 -21.41 -47.13 -4.36
C ARG A 104 -22.63 -48.06 -4.38
N LEU A 105 -23.81 -47.54 -4.71
CA LEU A 105 -25.01 -48.35 -4.86
C LEU A 105 -24.88 -49.33 -6.03
N SER A 106 -24.40 -48.89 -7.18
CA SER A 106 -24.15 -49.76 -8.34
C SER A 106 -23.16 -50.88 -8.04
N MET A 107 -22.07 -50.59 -7.31
CA MET A 107 -21.11 -51.60 -6.88
C MET A 107 -21.74 -52.64 -5.93
N ARG A 108 -22.63 -52.20 -5.04
CA ARG A 108 -23.37 -53.11 -4.15
C ARG A 108 -24.33 -54.01 -4.94
N THR A 109 -25.08 -53.45 -5.89
CA THR A 109 -26.03 -54.19 -6.74
C THR A 109 -25.32 -55.19 -7.66
N ALA A 110 -24.16 -54.82 -8.22
CA ALA A 110 -23.37 -55.70 -9.06
C ALA A 110 -22.61 -56.79 -8.27
N GLY A 111 -22.73 -56.84 -6.94
CA GLY A 111 -22.01 -57.79 -6.09
C GLY A 111 -20.50 -57.50 -5.95
N LEU A 112 -20.03 -56.39 -6.52
CA LEU A 112 -18.63 -55.95 -6.46
C LEU A 112 -18.23 -55.37 -5.09
N GLY A 113 -19.18 -55.23 -4.17
CA GLY A 113 -18.94 -54.83 -2.79
C GLY A 113 -18.39 -55.94 -1.87
N LYS A 114 -18.23 -57.18 -2.38
CA LYS A 114 -17.61 -58.28 -1.64
C LYS A 114 -16.12 -58.00 -1.42
N THR A 115 -15.61 -58.32 -0.23
CA THR A 115 -14.16 -58.29 0.02
C THR A 115 -13.48 -59.37 -0.82
N SER A 116 -12.20 -59.16 -1.14
CA SER A 116 -11.39 -60.12 -1.92
C SER A 116 -11.36 -61.52 -1.28
N GLU A 117 -11.48 -61.60 0.04
CA GLU A 117 -11.57 -62.84 0.82
C GLU A 117 -12.84 -63.62 0.50
N HIS A 118 -13.98 -62.93 0.44
CA HIS A 118 -15.26 -63.56 0.16
C HIS A 118 -15.33 -64.11 -1.26
N TRP A 119 -14.70 -63.43 -2.22
CA TRP A 119 -14.51 -63.96 -3.57
C TRP A 119 -13.63 -65.21 -3.62
N ARG A 120 -12.56 -65.27 -2.80
CA ARG A 120 -11.70 -66.47 -2.72
C ARG A 120 -12.44 -67.67 -2.13
N GLU A 121 -13.22 -67.46 -1.08
CA GLU A 121 -14.04 -68.50 -0.45
C GLU A 121 -15.05 -69.10 -1.44
N GLU A 122 -15.79 -68.24 -2.16
CA GLU A 122 -16.80 -68.67 -3.14
C GLU A 122 -16.16 -69.45 -4.30
N ILE A 123 -15.01 -68.99 -4.82
CA ILE A 123 -14.24 -69.72 -5.85
C ILE A 123 -13.79 -71.10 -5.33
N GLN A 124 -13.32 -71.18 -4.08
CA GLN A 124 -12.87 -72.45 -3.50
C GLN A 124 -14.05 -73.40 -3.27
N GLU A 125 -15.21 -72.88 -2.88
CA GLU A 125 -16.42 -73.67 -2.67
C GLU A 125 -16.97 -74.23 -3.99
N GLU A 126 -16.94 -73.45 -5.07
CA GLU A 126 -17.28 -73.90 -6.42
C GLU A 126 -16.29 -74.96 -6.94
N ARG A 127 -14.97 -74.78 -6.75
CA ARG A 127 -13.97 -75.81 -7.08
C ARG A 127 -14.25 -77.12 -6.35
N ASN A 128 -14.54 -77.05 -5.06
CA ASN A 128 -14.88 -78.23 -4.26
C ASN A 128 -16.19 -78.89 -4.74
N LYS A 129 -17.16 -78.14 -5.27
CA LYS A 129 -18.37 -78.69 -5.90
C LYS A 129 -18.02 -79.44 -7.18
N THR A 130 -17.21 -78.86 -8.05
CA THR A 130 -16.73 -79.51 -9.29
C THR A 130 -16.01 -80.82 -9.00
N ASP A 131 -15.07 -80.83 -8.05
CA ASP A 131 -14.33 -82.03 -7.66
C ASP A 131 -15.23 -83.15 -7.13
N ARG A 132 -16.32 -82.78 -6.42
CA ARG A 132 -17.33 -83.75 -5.96
C ARG A 132 -18.12 -84.34 -7.12
N TRP A 133 -18.50 -83.52 -8.11
CA TRP A 133 -19.19 -84.00 -9.30
C TRP A 133 -18.31 -84.93 -10.13
N GLU A 134 -17.04 -84.56 -10.34
CA GLU A 134 -16.03 -85.38 -11.03
C GLU A 134 -15.91 -86.76 -10.38
N LYS A 135 -15.76 -86.82 -9.04
CA LYS A 135 -15.67 -88.08 -8.30
C LYS A 135 -16.92 -88.94 -8.42
N ARG A 136 -18.12 -88.33 -8.42
CA ARG A 136 -19.37 -89.08 -8.63
C ARG A 136 -19.49 -89.60 -10.05
N PHE A 137 -18.97 -88.88 -11.03
CA PHE A 137 -18.99 -89.29 -12.43
C PHE A 137 -18.04 -90.47 -12.69
N GLN A 138 -16.89 -90.52 -12.02
CA GLN A 138 -15.91 -91.61 -12.12
C GLN A 138 -16.30 -92.87 -11.31
N GLN A 139 -17.37 -92.81 -10.51
CA GLN A 139 -17.89 -93.92 -9.70
C GLN A 139 -19.11 -94.63 -10.32
N ASN A 140 -19.58 -94.17 -11.48
CA ASN A 140 -20.57 -94.83 -12.33
C ASN A 140 -19.90 -95.43 -13.57
#